data_AF-G3ILT9-F1
#
_entry.id   AF-G3ILT9-F1
#
_cell.length_a   1.000
_cell.length_b   1.000
_cell.length_c   1.000
_cell.angle_alpha   90.00
_cell.angle_beta   90.00
_cell.angle_gamma   90.00
#
_symmetry.space_group_name_H-M   'P 1'
#
loop_
_entity.id
_entity.type
_entity.pdbx_description
1 polymer ?
#
loop_
_entity_poly.entity_id
_entity_poly.type
_entity_poly.pdbx_seq_one_letter_code
_entity_poly.pdbx_strand_id
1 'polypeptide(L)'
;MAFQDLLIHTGSLGRFQLLQMAFLLICNGFVGPHSLLENFTAAIPGHRCWVPILDNVTVSDNDSGILSQDDLLRISIPLDSNLRPDKCRRFVQPQWHLLHLNGTFPNVTEPDTEPCVDGWVYDRSTFLSTTVSQWDLVCGSQAQHSVAKFIFMFGIFLGHIIGGYLSDRFGRKFVFTGALLQMTITETCAAFAPNFLIYCSCRFLAGISSSSIRTNSVLLSNIGKPGFRYSKLASPPAGNGYTNVLLPYSRKVVRNAMKEELEAAQTKHSVLDLFRTPSLRKRICILCLMRATGLGVAGIAGSAGAAISPLFMIFTIYSASLPWIIYGVFPIITGLIALLLPETKNQPLPDSIQDVENE
;
A
#
# COMPACT_ATOMS: atom_id res chain seq x y z
N MET A 1 33.67 7.27 -26.09
CA MET A 1 32.75 6.44 -26.89
C MET A 1 32.58 5.04 -26.30
N ALA A 2 33.62 4.40 -25.76
CA ALA A 2 33.53 3.07 -25.11
C ALA A 2 32.46 2.90 -24.00
N PHE A 3 32.13 3.96 -23.24
CA PHE A 3 31.14 3.88 -22.15
C PHE A 3 29.69 3.84 -22.65
N GLN A 4 29.41 4.43 -23.83
CA GLN A 4 28.08 4.42 -24.44
C GLN A 4 27.75 3.01 -24.96
N ASP A 5 28.74 2.32 -25.54
CA ASP A 5 28.63 0.92 -25.95
C ASP A 5 28.53 -0.02 -24.74
N LEU A 6 29.21 0.32 -23.64
CA LEU A 6 29.07 -0.36 -22.34
C LEU A 6 27.67 -0.18 -21.73
N LEU A 7 27.02 0.96 -21.93
CA LEU A 7 25.63 1.22 -21.52
C LEU A 7 24.61 0.40 -22.33
N ILE A 8 24.83 0.28 -23.64
CA ILE A 8 24.00 -0.57 -24.52
C ILE A 8 24.19 -2.05 -24.16
N HIS A 9 25.40 -2.46 -23.78
CA HIS A 9 25.69 -3.84 -23.39
C HIS A 9 25.28 -4.16 -21.94
N THR A 10 25.28 -3.19 -21.01
CA THR A 10 24.73 -3.34 -19.65
C THR A 10 23.19 -3.29 -19.63
N GLY A 11 22.57 -2.78 -20.70
CA GLY A 11 21.11 -2.74 -20.87
C GLY A 11 20.44 -4.05 -21.26
N SER A 12 21.18 -5.13 -21.61
CA SER A 12 20.53 -6.42 -21.91
C SER A 12 20.14 -7.15 -20.62
N LEU A 13 18.95 -6.86 -20.10
CA LEU A 13 18.34 -7.56 -18.97
C LEU A 13 18.36 -9.07 -19.22
N GLY A 14 18.99 -9.84 -18.32
CA GLY A 14 18.93 -11.30 -18.39
C GLY A 14 17.50 -11.80 -18.17
N ARG A 15 17.12 -12.96 -18.73
CA ARG A 15 15.77 -13.54 -18.59
C ARG A 15 15.31 -13.66 -17.12
N PHE A 16 16.22 -14.04 -16.23
CA PHE A 16 15.96 -14.10 -14.78
C PHE A 16 15.67 -12.72 -14.17
N GLN A 17 16.40 -11.68 -14.58
CA GLN A 17 16.22 -10.32 -14.07
C GLN A 17 14.92 -9.69 -14.58
N LEU A 18 14.53 -9.99 -15.83
CA LEU A 18 13.24 -9.57 -16.38
C LEU A 18 12.08 -10.23 -15.62
N LEU A 19 12.19 -11.54 -15.34
CA LEU A 19 11.18 -12.28 -14.59
C LEU A 19 11.09 -11.80 -13.14
N GLN A 20 12.23 -11.49 -12.52
CA GLN A 20 12.30 -10.86 -11.19
C GLN A 20 11.68 -9.46 -11.16
N MET A 21 11.96 -8.60 -12.16
CA MET A 21 11.30 -7.29 -12.26
C MET A 21 9.80 -7.43 -12.44
N ALA A 22 9.34 -8.30 -13.35
CA ALA A 22 7.92 -8.54 -13.57
C ALA A 22 7.23 -8.98 -12.27
N PHE A 23 7.85 -9.89 -11.52
CA PHE A 23 7.32 -10.34 -10.23
C PHE A 23 7.24 -9.21 -9.19
N LEU A 24 8.30 -8.41 -9.02
CA LEU A 24 8.30 -7.27 -8.09
C LEU A 24 7.29 -6.19 -8.49
N LEU A 25 7.02 -6.01 -9.78
CA LEU A 25 5.97 -5.13 -10.28
C LEU A 25 4.57 -5.66 -9.94
N ILE A 26 4.33 -6.96 -10.10
CA ILE A 26 3.09 -7.59 -9.66
C ILE A 26 2.91 -7.38 -8.15
N CYS A 27 3.96 -7.57 -7.34
CA CYS A 27 3.89 -7.35 -5.89
C CYS A 27 3.49 -5.90 -5.55
N ASN A 28 4.09 -4.91 -6.21
CA ASN A 28 3.70 -3.49 -6.03
C ASN A 28 2.25 -3.23 -6.46
N GLY A 29 1.79 -3.90 -7.52
CA GLY A 29 0.41 -3.83 -7.99
C GLY A 29 -0.61 -4.37 -6.98
N PHE A 30 -0.24 -5.29 -6.09
CA PHE A 30 -1.14 -5.78 -5.03
C PHE A 30 -1.05 -4.98 -3.73
N VAL A 31 0.10 -4.36 -3.44
CA VAL A 31 0.25 -3.46 -2.27
C VAL A 31 -0.45 -2.11 -2.50
N GLY A 32 -0.51 -1.61 -3.74
CA GLY A 32 -1.24 -0.39 -4.10
C GLY A 32 -2.71 -0.36 -3.67
N PRO A 33 -3.55 -1.35 -4.04
CA PRO A 33 -4.97 -1.39 -3.71
C PRO A 33 -5.20 -1.49 -2.20
N HIS A 34 -4.27 -2.09 -1.46
CA HIS A 34 -4.34 -2.16 0.00
C HIS A 34 -4.37 -0.79 0.68
N SER A 35 -3.67 0.20 0.11
CA SER A 35 -3.64 1.58 0.62
C SER A 35 -4.95 2.34 0.35
N LEU A 36 -5.76 1.90 -0.61
CA LEU A 36 -7.04 2.52 -0.96
C LEU A 36 -8.25 1.74 -0.45
N LEU A 37 -8.08 0.45 -0.14
CA LEU A 37 -9.11 -0.42 0.38
C LEU A 37 -9.83 0.20 1.59
N GLU A 38 -9.08 0.89 2.47
CA GLU A 38 -9.65 1.58 3.63
C GLU A 38 -10.74 2.59 3.28
N ASN A 39 -10.61 3.29 2.14
CA ASN A 39 -11.61 4.27 1.73
C ASN A 39 -12.95 3.60 1.41
N PHE A 40 -12.88 2.36 0.91
CA PHE A 40 -14.06 1.59 0.53
C PHE A 40 -14.63 0.82 1.72
N THR A 41 -13.78 0.22 2.56
CA THR A 41 -14.25 -0.48 3.77
C THR A 41 -14.76 0.48 4.84
N ALA A 42 -14.33 1.73 4.85
CA ALA A 42 -14.85 2.78 5.71
C ALA A 42 -15.98 3.62 5.08
N ALA A 43 -16.56 3.15 3.96
CA ALA A 43 -17.74 3.80 3.40
C ALA A 43 -18.88 3.81 4.43
N ILE A 44 -19.57 4.95 4.53
CA ILE A 44 -20.72 5.12 5.42
C ILE A 44 -21.97 4.73 4.64
N PRO A 45 -22.58 3.54 4.89
CA PRO A 45 -23.83 3.20 4.26
C PRO A 45 -24.96 4.13 4.71
N GLY A 46 -26.05 4.16 3.94
CA GLY A 46 -27.28 4.80 4.40
C GLY A 46 -27.69 4.22 5.75
N HIS A 47 -27.98 5.07 6.72
CA HIS A 47 -28.31 4.65 8.07
C HIS A 47 -29.41 5.51 8.65
N ARG A 48 -30.14 4.93 9.60
CA ARG A 48 -31.15 5.57 10.43
C ARG A 48 -31.01 5.11 11.88
N CYS A 49 -31.56 5.87 12.82
CA CYS A 49 -31.66 5.40 14.20
C CYS A 49 -32.50 4.11 14.27
N TRP A 50 -32.14 3.21 15.19
CA TRP A 50 -33.00 2.08 15.55
C TRP A 50 -34.25 2.58 16.30
N VAL A 51 -35.41 2.06 15.91
CA VAL A 51 -36.71 2.47 16.45
C VAL A 51 -37.39 1.25 17.07
N PRO A 52 -37.61 1.22 18.40
CA PRO A 52 -38.15 0.04 19.07
C PRO A 52 -39.50 -0.43 18.53
N ILE A 53 -40.42 0.48 18.21
CA ILE A 53 -41.77 0.13 17.71
C ILE A 53 -41.71 -0.55 16.35
N LEU A 54 -40.67 -0.25 15.56
CA LEU A 54 -40.50 -0.68 14.18
C LEU A 54 -39.63 -1.92 14.07
N ASP A 55 -38.49 -1.90 14.76
CA ASP A 55 -37.40 -2.84 14.58
C ASP A 55 -37.39 -3.96 15.66
N ASN A 56 -38.22 -3.85 16.71
CA ASN A 56 -38.41 -4.92 17.71
C ASN A 56 -39.42 -6.00 17.25
N VAL A 57 -40.13 -5.76 16.14
CA VAL A 57 -41.08 -6.74 15.60
C VAL A 57 -40.28 -7.87 14.95
N THR A 58 -40.12 -8.99 15.67
CA THR A 58 -39.84 -10.28 15.03
C THR A 58 -40.92 -10.47 13.97
N VAL A 59 -40.54 -10.48 12.70
CA VAL A 59 -41.42 -10.67 11.53
C VAL A 59 -42.45 -11.77 11.82
N SER A 60 -43.61 -11.38 12.32
CA SER A 60 -44.84 -12.17 12.32
C SER A 60 -45.74 -11.45 11.34
N ASP A 61 -45.65 -11.92 10.11
CA ASP A 61 -46.38 -11.47 8.92
C ASP A 61 -47.90 -11.75 9.02
N ASN A 62 -48.50 -11.64 10.21
CA ASN A 62 -49.80 -12.22 10.49
C ASN A 62 -50.72 -11.47 11.46
N ASP A 63 -50.49 -10.20 11.84
CA ASP A 63 -51.58 -9.44 12.47
C ASP A 63 -51.55 -7.93 12.21
N SER A 64 -52.59 -7.46 11.52
CA SER A 64 -53.13 -6.08 11.48
C SER A 64 -52.17 -4.95 11.08
N GLY A 65 -51.93 -4.83 9.76
CA GLY A 65 -51.37 -3.62 9.15
C GLY A 65 -52.32 -2.42 9.23
N ILE A 66 -52.25 -1.65 10.31
CA ILE A 66 -52.92 -0.34 10.41
C ILE A 66 -51.95 0.81 10.08
N LEU A 67 -50.63 0.61 10.23
CA LEU A 67 -49.63 1.65 10.00
C LEU A 67 -48.49 1.17 9.10
N SER A 68 -48.14 1.95 8.07
CA SER A 68 -47.04 1.62 7.17
C SER A 68 -45.68 1.85 7.84
N GLN A 69 -44.63 1.19 7.34
CA GLN A 69 -43.25 1.39 7.80
C GLN A 69 -42.85 2.87 7.77
N ASP A 70 -43.27 3.58 6.72
CA ASP A 70 -42.94 4.99 6.49
C ASP A 70 -43.66 5.91 7.49
N ASP A 71 -44.88 5.56 7.89
CA ASP A 71 -45.64 6.27 8.92
C ASP A 71 -44.95 6.15 10.29
N LEU A 72 -44.47 4.94 10.65
CA LEU A 72 -43.72 4.69 11.88
C LEU A 72 -42.37 5.42 11.92
N LEU A 73 -41.69 5.54 10.77
CA LEU A 73 -40.47 6.34 10.64
C LEU A 73 -40.76 7.84 10.81
N ARG A 74 -41.86 8.32 10.24
CA ARG A 74 -42.24 9.74 10.27
C ARG A 74 -42.55 10.23 11.68
N ILE A 75 -43.11 9.38 12.55
CA ILE A 75 -43.39 9.74 13.95
C ILE A 75 -42.17 9.64 14.87
N SER A 76 -41.14 8.90 14.48
CA SER A 76 -39.99 8.57 15.34
C SER A 76 -38.72 9.36 15.00
N ILE A 77 -38.57 9.80 13.75
CA ILE A 77 -37.36 10.48 13.27
C ILE A 77 -37.72 11.88 12.73
N PRO A 78 -37.08 12.96 13.22
CA PRO A 78 -37.27 14.31 12.68
C PRO A 78 -36.79 14.42 11.23
N LEU A 79 -37.29 15.40 10.49
CA LEU A 79 -36.79 15.71 9.16
C LEU A 79 -35.62 16.70 9.26
N ASP A 80 -34.54 16.42 8.53
CA ASP A 80 -33.43 17.33 8.31
C ASP A 80 -33.83 18.47 7.34
N SER A 81 -32.95 19.45 7.18
CA SER A 81 -33.07 20.65 6.31
C SER A 81 -33.46 20.32 4.87
N ASN A 82 -33.16 19.10 4.40
CA ASN A 82 -33.47 18.60 3.05
C ASN A 82 -34.79 17.81 2.98
N LEU A 83 -35.66 17.89 4.00
CA LEU A 83 -36.92 17.14 4.10
C LEU A 83 -36.73 15.62 4.04
N ARG A 84 -35.56 15.12 4.47
CA ARG A 84 -35.27 13.69 4.61
C ARG A 84 -35.19 13.33 6.09
N PRO A 85 -35.45 12.07 6.47
CA PRO A 85 -35.26 11.64 7.86
C PRO A 85 -33.83 11.96 8.31
N ASP A 86 -33.72 12.61 9.47
CA ASP A 86 -32.42 12.87 10.11
C ASP A 86 -31.76 11.53 10.44
N LYS A 87 -30.45 11.44 10.17
CA LYS A 87 -29.69 10.19 10.34
C LYS A 87 -29.16 10.02 11.75
N CYS A 88 -29.07 11.11 12.50
CA CYS A 88 -28.32 11.16 13.75
C CYS A 88 -29.15 11.44 15.00
N ARG A 89 -30.39 11.89 14.83
CA ARG A 89 -31.29 12.23 15.93
C ARG A 89 -32.62 11.52 15.76
N ARG A 90 -33.27 11.25 16.88
CA ARG A 90 -34.64 10.74 16.96
C ARG A 90 -35.44 11.54 17.97
N PHE A 91 -36.76 11.46 17.90
CA PHE A 91 -37.60 12.01 18.94
C PHE A 91 -37.51 11.17 20.21
N VAL A 92 -37.48 11.82 21.37
CA VAL A 92 -37.50 11.14 22.68
C VAL A 92 -38.80 10.33 22.86
N GLN A 93 -39.91 10.89 22.37
CA GLN A 93 -41.22 10.22 22.34
C GLN A 93 -41.79 10.25 20.91
N PRO A 94 -42.45 9.17 20.47
CA PRO A 94 -43.06 9.11 19.14
C PRO A 94 -44.15 10.18 19.00
N GLN A 95 -44.02 11.02 17.97
CA GLN A 95 -44.92 12.14 17.71
C GLN A 95 -46.11 11.70 16.86
N TRP A 96 -47.06 10.99 17.47
CA TRP A 96 -48.27 10.49 16.81
C TRP A 96 -49.11 11.59 16.14
N HIS A 97 -49.00 12.84 16.61
CA HIS A 97 -49.66 13.99 16.01
C HIS A 97 -49.26 14.21 14.53
N LEU A 98 -48.08 13.75 14.09
CA LEU A 98 -47.61 13.91 12.71
C LEU A 98 -48.41 13.08 11.69
N LEU A 99 -49.15 12.07 12.14
CA LEU A 99 -50.01 11.23 11.29
C LEU A 99 -51.39 11.84 11.06
N HIS A 100 -51.87 12.64 12.01
CA HIS A 100 -53.18 13.26 11.97
C HIS A 100 -53.08 14.71 11.45
N LEU A 101 -52.95 14.85 10.12
CA LEU A 101 -52.90 16.14 9.41
C LEU A 101 -54.14 17.04 9.58
N ASN A 102 -55.22 16.58 10.25
CA ASN A 102 -56.49 17.31 10.38
C ASN A 102 -56.80 17.84 11.79
N GLY A 103 -55.88 17.72 12.77
CA GLY A 103 -56.07 18.24 14.12
C GLY A 103 -55.45 19.63 14.32
N THR A 104 -56.23 20.62 14.77
CA THR A 104 -55.67 21.88 15.30
C THR A 104 -55.12 21.61 16.70
N PHE A 105 -53.81 21.40 16.80
CA PHE A 105 -53.14 21.18 18.09
C PHE A 105 -52.70 22.52 18.72
N PRO A 106 -52.85 22.69 20.05
CA PRO A 106 -52.37 23.88 20.74
C PRO A 106 -50.83 23.89 20.76
N ASN A 107 -50.24 25.08 20.59
CA ASN A 107 -48.80 25.40 20.64
C ASN A 107 -47.88 24.24 21.03
N VAL A 108 -47.40 23.52 20.02
CA VAL A 108 -46.40 22.46 20.20
C VAL A 108 -45.07 23.13 20.51
N THR A 109 -44.59 22.95 21.75
CA THR A 109 -43.17 23.18 22.09
C THR A 109 -42.30 22.37 21.15
N GLU A 110 -41.16 22.93 20.71
CA GLU A 110 -40.24 22.22 19.81
C GLU A 110 -40.02 20.78 20.31
N PRO A 111 -40.24 19.77 19.46
CA PRO A 111 -40.20 18.38 19.90
C PRO A 111 -38.79 18.02 20.37
N ASP A 112 -38.71 17.43 21.56
CA ASP A 112 -37.43 17.04 22.16
C ASP A 112 -36.76 15.94 21.33
N THR A 113 -35.50 16.19 20.95
CA THR A 113 -34.69 15.28 20.11
C THR A 113 -33.43 14.82 20.84
N GLU A 114 -33.19 13.52 20.81
CA GLU A 114 -32.02 12.87 21.39
C GLU A 114 -31.15 12.20 20.30
N PRO A 115 -29.84 12.00 20.54
CA PRO A 115 -29.02 11.15 19.67
C PRO A 115 -29.52 9.70 19.69
N CYS A 116 -29.26 8.93 18.63
CA CYS A 116 -29.62 7.50 18.60
C CYS A 116 -28.87 6.74 19.72
N VAL A 117 -29.56 6.37 20.81
CA VAL A 117 -28.95 5.61 21.93
C VAL A 117 -29.09 4.09 21.79
N ASP A 118 -30.13 3.63 21.09
CA ASP A 118 -30.45 2.20 20.94
C ASP A 118 -29.79 1.56 19.69
N GLY A 119 -28.81 2.23 19.10
CA GLY A 119 -28.09 1.77 17.92
C GLY A 119 -28.66 2.25 16.59
N TRP A 120 -28.17 1.66 15.50
CA TRP A 120 -28.45 2.09 14.12
C TRP A 120 -28.88 0.93 13.23
N VAL A 121 -29.73 1.25 12.24
CA VAL A 121 -30.09 0.34 11.16
C VAL A 121 -29.42 0.83 9.88
N TYR A 122 -28.55 -0.03 9.32
CA TYR A 122 -27.79 0.25 8.11
C TYR A 122 -28.44 -0.39 6.88
N ASP A 123 -28.44 0.34 5.76
CA ASP A 123 -28.82 -0.19 4.46
C ASP A 123 -27.74 -1.14 3.94
N ARG A 124 -28.14 -2.40 3.68
CA ARG A 124 -27.26 -3.48 3.20
C ARG A 124 -27.32 -3.69 1.69
N SER A 125 -28.01 -2.82 0.95
CA SER A 125 -28.16 -2.91 -0.51
C SER A 125 -26.82 -2.84 -1.26
N THR A 126 -25.89 -2.02 -0.76
CA THR A 126 -24.60 -1.75 -1.43
C THR A 126 -23.45 -2.53 -0.79
N PHE A 127 -23.42 -2.63 0.54
CA PHE A 127 -22.38 -3.31 1.30
C PHE A 127 -23.02 -4.17 2.39
N LEU A 128 -22.65 -5.45 2.48
CA LEU A 128 -23.14 -6.34 3.54
C LEU A 128 -22.67 -5.90 4.94
N SER A 129 -21.41 -5.46 5.03
CA SER A 129 -20.76 -4.99 6.25
C SER A 129 -19.61 -4.06 5.90
N THR A 130 -19.51 -2.94 6.60
CA THR A 130 -18.38 -2.00 6.53
C THR A 130 -17.75 -1.83 7.90
N THR A 131 -16.51 -1.31 7.95
CA THR A 131 -15.84 -0.92 9.21
C THR A 131 -16.72 0.05 10.01
N VAL A 132 -17.46 0.93 9.31
CA VAL A 132 -18.37 1.89 9.96
C VAL A 132 -19.57 1.18 10.59
N SER A 133 -20.17 0.20 9.90
CA SER A 133 -21.35 -0.52 10.41
C SER A 133 -21.02 -1.60 11.44
N GLN A 134 -19.75 -1.96 11.63
CA GLN A 134 -19.31 -2.94 12.63
C GLN A 134 -19.11 -2.33 14.01
N TRP A 135 -18.61 -1.09 14.07
CA TRP A 135 -18.32 -0.38 15.32
C TRP A 135 -19.14 0.91 15.47
N ASP A 136 -20.21 1.03 14.69
CA ASP A 136 -21.15 2.15 14.73
C ASP A 136 -20.50 3.55 14.69
N LEU A 137 -19.60 3.74 13.72
CA LEU A 137 -18.75 4.94 13.59
C LEU A 137 -19.47 6.08 12.86
N VAL A 138 -20.70 6.41 13.28
CA VAL A 138 -21.55 7.42 12.65
C VAL A 138 -21.80 8.62 13.57
N CYS A 139 -22.25 9.74 12.99
CA CYS A 139 -22.66 10.95 13.70
C CYS A 139 -21.55 11.48 14.63
N GLY A 140 -21.72 11.41 15.96
CA GLY A 140 -20.72 11.88 16.93
C GLY A 140 -19.36 11.18 16.83
N SER A 141 -19.35 9.91 16.41
CA SER A 141 -18.13 9.12 16.24
C SER A 141 -17.62 9.11 14.80
N GLN A 142 -18.19 9.94 13.91
CA GLN A 142 -17.80 9.97 12.50
C GLN A 142 -16.31 10.29 12.31
N ALA A 143 -15.68 11.09 13.17
CA ALA A 143 -14.24 11.37 13.02
C ALA A 143 -13.33 10.12 13.17
N GLN A 144 -13.80 9.05 13.81
CA GLN A 144 -12.98 7.88 14.12
C GLN A 144 -12.49 7.14 12.88
N HIS A 145 -13.28 7.05 11.80
CA HIS A 145 -12.80 6.42 10.56
C HIS A 145 -11.61 7.19 9.94
N SER A 146 -11.59 8.52 10.09
CA SER A 146 -10.46 9.36 9.63
C SER A 146 -9.21 9.14 10.49
N VAL A 147 -9.39 8.88 11.79
CA VAL A 147 -8.29 8.54 12.71
C VAL A 147 -7.61 7.24 12.29
N ALA A 148 -8.37 6.20 11.94
CA ALA A 148 -7.77 4.93 11.49
C ALA A 148 -6.88 5.10 10.25
N LYS A 149 -7.35 5.87 9.26
CA LYS A 149 -6.59 6.20 8.06
C LYS A 149 -5.34 7.04 8.36
N PHE A 150 -5.45 7.99 9.27
CA PHE A 150 -4.30 8.77 9.73
C PHE A 150 -3.24 7.87 10.38
N ILE A 151 -3.65 6.96 11.27
CA ILE A 151 -2.75 5.99 11.93
C ILE A 151 -2.03 5.12 10.89
N PHE A 152 -2.74 4.62 9.88
CA PHE A 152 -2.15 3.84 8.79
C PHE A 152 -1.09 4.65 8.00
N MET A 153 -1.41 5.90 7.64
CA MET A 153 -0.49 6.79 6.93
C MET A 153 0.74 7.15 7.76
N PHE A 154 0.56 7.35 9.07
CA PHE A 154 1.66 7.56 10.00
C PHE A 154 2.56 6.32 10.11
N GLY A 155 1.97 5.12 10.09
CA GLY A 155 2.70 3.86 9.96
C GLY A 155 3.53 3.78 8.68
N ILE A 156 2.97 4.18 7.53
CA ILE A 156 3.70 4.26 6.25
C ILE A 156 4.90 5.20 6.35
N PHE A 157 4.74 6.36 6.98
CA PHE A 157 5.82 7.32 7.17
C PHE A 157 6.96 6.71 7.99
N LEU A 158 6.66 6.11 9.15
CA LEU A 158 7.67 5.48 9.99
C LEU A 158 8.33 4.28 9.32
N GLY A 159 7.57 3.48 8.57
CA GLY A 159 8.13 2.32 7.88
C GLY A 159 9.07 2.67 6.73
N HIS A 160 8.98 3.85 6.11
CA HIS A 160 10.03 4.32 5.18
C HIS A 160 11.37 4.51 5.88
N ILE A 161 11.36 5.11 7.08
CA ILE A 161 12.57 5.37 7.87
C ILE A 161 13.15 4.06 8.39
N ILE A 162 12.31 3.26 9.05
CA ILE A 162 12.72 2.00 9.69
C ILE A 162 13.10 0.96 8.62
N GLY A 163 12.25 0.78 7.60
CA GLY A 163 12.46 -0.18 6.52
C GLY A 163 13.73 0.11 5.71
N GLY A 164 14.06 1.40 5.49
CA GLY A 164 15.32 1.80 4.89
C GLY A 164 16.53 1.43 5.76
N TYR A 165 16.52 1.87 7.02
CA TYR A 165 17.61 1.59 7.97
C TYR A 165 17.85 0.07 8.16
N LEU A 166 16.78 -0.69 8.36
CA LEU A 166 16.88 -2.14 8.53
C LEU A 166 17.37 -2.83 7.27
N SER A 167 16.98 -2.33 6.09
CA SER A 167 17.39 -2.89 4.80
C SER A 167 18.89 -2.83 4.60
N ASP A 168 19.48 -1.70 4.97
CA ASP A 168 20.93 -1.49 4.86
C ASP A 168 21.71 -2.35 5.87
N ARG A 169 21.15 -2.62 7.06
CA ARG A 169 21.81 -3.41 8.11
C ARG A 169 21.64 -4.92 7.95
N PHE A 170 20.43 -5.38 7.68
CA PHE A 170 20.07 -6.80 7.68
C PHE A 170 19.98 -7.41 6.28
N GLY A 171 20.04 -6.59 5.23
CA GLY A 171 19.90 -7.02 3.85
C GLY A 171 18.48 -6.83 3.32
N ARG A 172 18.39 -6.38 2.06
CA ARG A 172 17.14 -6.05 1.37
C ARG A 172 16.15 -7.21 1.27
N LYS A 173 16.63 -8.43 0.96
CA LYS A 173 15.78 -9.61 0.82
C LYS A 173 15.15 -10.04 2.15
N PHE A 174 15.95 -10.05 3.22
CA PHE A 174 15.47 -10.40 4.56
C PHE A 174 14.38 -9.43 5.03
N VAL A 175 14.63 -8.13 4.92
CA VAL A 175 13.66 -7.10 5.32
C VAL A 175 12.41 -7.14 4.46
N PHE A 176 12.54 -7.35 3.14
CA PHE A 176 11.41 -7.52 2.24
C PHE A 176 10.52 -8.71 2.62
N THR A 177 11.13 -9.87 2.88
CA THR A 177 10.40 -11.09 3.25
C THR A 177 9.73 -10.96 4.62
N GLY A 178 10.44 -10.39 5.61
CA GLY A 178 9.88 -10.10 6.92
C GLY A 178 8.70 -9.14 6.88
N ALA A 179 8.79 -8.09 6.03
CA ALA A 179 7.70 -7.14 5.86
C ALA A 179 6.46 -7.78 5.21
N LEU A 180 6.63 -8.69 4.25
CA LEU A 180 5.52 -9.46 3.67
C LEU A 180 4.82 -10.34 4.72
N LEU A 181 5.59 -11.04 5.54
CA LEU A 181 5.04 -11.86 6.64
C LEU A 181 4.29 -11.02 7.66
N GLN A 182 4.87 -9.89 8.07
CA GLN A 182 4.23 -8.95 8.99
C GLN A 182 2.91 -8.44 8.41
N MET A 183 2.87 -8.07 7.12
CA MET A 183 1.66 -7.63 6.44
C MET A 183 0.56 -8.70 6.47
N THR A 184 0.87 -9.96 6.13
CA THR A 184 -0.10 -11.06 6.20
C THR A 184 -0.70 -11.22 7.61
N ILE A 185 0.17 -11.19 8.64
CA ILE A 185 -0.27 -11.37 10.03
C ILE A 185 -1.20 -10.23 10.43
N THR A 186 -0.80 -8.98 10.18
CA THR A 186 -1.57 -7.81 10.60
C THR A 186 -2.92 -7.70 9.89
N GLU A 187 -2.99 -8.08 8.62
CA GLU A 187 -4.25 -8.06 7.85
C GLU A 187 -5.22 -9.16 8.29
N THR A 188 -4.69 -10.35 8.59
CA THR A 188 -5.49 -11.43 9.14
C THR A 188 -6.03 -11.03 10.53
N CYS A 189 -5.18 -10.44 11.38
CA CYS A 189 -5.62 -9.94 12.68
C CYS A 189 -6.65 -8.81 12.57
N ALA A 190 -6.54 -7.92 11.58
CA ALA A 190 -7.50 -6.84 11.36
C ALA A 190 -8.90 -7.36 10.99
N ALA A 191 -8.98 -8.46 10.23
CA ALA A 191 -10.25 -9.09 9.84
C ALA A 191 -11.02 -9.68 11.04
N PHE A 192 -10.31 -10.13 12.07
CA PHE A 192 -10.90 -10.71 13.30
C PHE A 192 -10.82 -9.76 14.50
N ALA A 193 -10.56 -8.48 14.28
CA ALA A 193 -10.41 -7.52 15.36
C ALA A 193 -11.74 -7.38 16.12
N PRO A 194 -11.78 -7.67 17.45
CA PRO A 194 -13.02 -7.53 18.21
C PRO A 194 -13.34 -6.06 18.54
N ASN A 195 -12.29 -5.22 18.61
CA ASN A 195 -12.39 -3.82 19.01
C ASN A 195 -11.71 -2.90 18.00
N PHE A 196 -12.25 -1.69 17.86
CA PHE A 196 -11.70 -0.66 16.98
C PHE A 196 -10.23 -0.29 17.28
N LEU A 197 -9.80 -0.37 18.54
CA LEU A 197 -8.40 -0.09 18.92
C LEU A 197 -7.41 -1.15 18.42
N ILE A 198 -7.80 -2.44 18.48
CA ILE A 198 -6.99 -3.55 17.96
C ILE A 198 -6.90 -3.43 16.44
N TYR A 199 -8.03 -3.11 15.79
CA TYR A 199 -8.06 -2.80 14.37
C TYR A 199 -7.06 -1.68 14.02
N CYS A 200 -7.12 -0.53 14.70
CA CYS A 200 -6.19 0.57 14.48
C CYS A 200 -4.71 0.18 14.68
N SER A 201 -4.40 -0.65 15.66
CA SER A 201 -3.04 -1.14 15.92
C SER A 201 -2.55 -2.07 14.81
N CYS A 202 -3.40 -2.99 14.34
CA CYS A 202 -3.10 -3.82 13.18
C CYS A 202 -2.87 -2.97 11.92
N ARG A 203 -3.68 -1.92 11.69
CA ARG A 203 -3.50 -0.99 10.58
C ARG A 203 -2.17 -0.22 10.67
N PHE A 204 -1.80 0.27 11.85
CA PHE A 204 -0.50 0.92 12.05
C PHE A 204 0.67 0.02 11.62
N LEU A 205 0.66 -1.23 12.09
CA LEU A 205 1.70 -2.21 11.76
C LEU A 205 1.69 -2.59 10.27
N ALA A 206 0.51 -2.70 9.65
CA ALA A 206 0.38 -2.93 8.22
C ALA A 206 0.97 -1.78 7.38
N GLY A 207 0.80 -0.53 7.83
CA GLY A 207 1.40 0.65 7.19
C GLY A 207 2.94 0.61 7.19
N ILE A 208 3.54 0.18 8.30
CA ILE A 208 5.01 0.00 8.42
C ILE A 208 5.50 -1.07 7.43
N SER A 209 4.78 -2.18 7.32
CA SER A 209 5.12 -3.25 6.38
C SER A 209 4.96 -2.82 4.92
N SER A 210 3.86 -2.16 4.57
CA SER A 210 3.55 -1.71 3.22
C SER A 210 4.64 -0.80 2.64
N SER A 211 5.11 0.18 3.43
CA SER A 211 6.21 1.06 3.03
C SER A 211 7.53 0.29 2.84
N SER A 212 7.86 -0.62 3.76
CA SER A 212 9.05 -1.47 3.68
C SER A 212 9.05 -2.37 2.43
N ILE A 213 7.89 -2.92 2.04
CA ILE A 213 7.74 -3.72 0.82
C ILE A 213 8.00 -2.87 -0.43
N ARG A 214 7.39 -1.67 -0.49
CA ARG A 214 7.53 -0.77 -1.64
C ARG A 214 8.96 -0.26 -1.82
N THR A 215 9.64 0.15 -0.75
CA THR A 215 11.03 0.64 -0.84
C THR A 215 11.99 -0.48 -1.24
N ASN A 216 11.90 -1.64 -0.59
CA ASN A 216 12.80 -2.76 -0.85
C ASN A 216 12.56 -3.39 -2.22
N SER A 217 11.31 -3.46 -2.71
CA SER A 217 11.02 -3.99 -4.05
C SER A 217 11.65 -3.16 -5.16
N VAL A 218 11.58 -1.83 -5.07
CA VAL A 218 12.20 -0.93 -6.06
C VAL A 218 13.73 -1.00 -5.98
N LEU A 219 14.28 -1.11 -4.77
CA LEU A 219 15.71 -1.26 -4.60
C LEU A 219 16.22 -2.60 -5.14
N LEU A 220 15.48 -3.68 -4.95
CA LEU A 220 15.80 -5.00 -5.51
C LEU A 220 15.66 -5.05 -7.03
N SER A 221 14.69 -4.32 -7.61
CA SER A 221 14.50 -4.27 -9.06
C SER A 221 15.62 -3.52 -9.79
N ASN A 222 16.26 -2.57 -9.10
CA ASN A 222 17.35 -1.76 -9.63
C ASN A 222 18.74 -2.41 -9.50
N ILE A 223 18.86 -3.56 -8.81
CA ILE A 223 20.11 -4.32 -8.76
C ILE A 223 20.24 -5.11 -10.08
N GLY A 224 20.63 -4.42 -11.14
CA GLY A 224 21.29 -5.06 -12.26
C GLY A 224 22.69 -5.44 -11.81
N LYS A 225 23.06 -6.73 -11.87
CA LYS A 225 24.39 -7.23 -11.49
C LYS A 225 25.48 -6.31 -12.07
N PRO A 226 26.23 -5.55 -11.25
CA PRO A 226 27.38 -4.79 -11.74
C PRO A 226 28.55 -5.71 -12.09
N GLY A 227 28.63 -6.90 -11.46
CA GLY A 227 29.81 -7.77 -11.49
C GLY A 227 29.92 -8.73 -12.67
N PHE A 228 28.82 -9.09 -13.36
CA PHE A 228 28.88 -10.25 -14.27
C PHE A 228 29.38 -9.95 -15.70
N ARG A 229 29.93 -8.76 -15.96
CA ARG A 229 30.32 -8.37 -17.33
C ARG A 229 31.67 -7.69 -17.49
N TYR A 230 32.43 -7.47 -16.42
CA TYR A 230 33.85 -7.18 -16.55
C TYR A 230 34.64 -8.42 -17.04
N SER A 231 34.22 -9.63 -16.66
CA SER A 231 34.83 -10.89 -17.15
C SER A 231 34.55 -11.17 -18.64
N LYS A 232 33.39 -10.75 -19.17
CA LYS A 232 33.07 -10.89 -20.61
C LYS A 232 33.65 -9.79 -21.49
N LEU A 233 34.08 -8.64 -20.93
CA LEU A 233 34.91 -7.69 -21.67
C LEU A 233 36.37 -8.19 -21.81
N ALA A 234 36.78 -9.18 -21.01
CA ALA A 234 38.08 -9.84 -21.11
C ALA A 234 38.09 -11.03 -22.09
N SER A 235 36.94 -11.47 -22.59
CA SER A 235 36.87 -12.50 -23.64
C SER A 235 36.66 -11.86 -25.01
N PRO A 236 37.69 -11.76 -25.88
CA PRO A 236 37.48 -11.43 -27.28
C PRO A 236 36.65 -12.53 -27.96
N PRO A 237 35.95 -12.22 -29.08
CA PRO A 237 35.25 -13.23 -29.87
C PRO A 237 36.20 -14.37 -30.22
N ALA A 238 35.73 -15.60 -29.98
CA ALA A 238 36.46 -16.82 -30.28
C ALA A 238 36.77 -16.87 -31.78
N GLY A 239 38.03 -16.58 -32.13
CA GLY A 239 38.50 -16.61 -33.52
C GLY A 239 39.72 -15.75 -33.78
N ASN A 240 40.85 -16.04 -33.13
CA ASN A 240 42.23 -15.95 -33.64
C ASN A 240 43.25 -15.91 -32.49
N GLY A 241 44.34 -16.67 -32.63
CA GLY A 241 45.32 -17.03 -31.59
C GLY A 241 46.21 -15.92 -31.01
N TYR A 242 45.67 -14.74 -30.72
CA TYR A 242 46.37 -13.62 -30.08
C TYR A 242 46.02 -13.44 -28.58
N THR A 243 45.45 -14.47 -27.95
CA THR A 243 44.90 -14.41 -26.58
C THR A 243 45.96 -14.22 -25.48
N ASN A 244 47.22 -14.58 -25.70
CA ASN A 244 48.25 -14.52 -24.66
C ASN A 244 48.93 -13.14 -24.48
N VAL A 245 48.67 -12.17 -25.38
CA VAL A 245 49.31 -10.83 -25.34
C VAL A 245 48.32 -9.73 -24.94
N LEU A 246 47.02 -9.87 -25.26
CA LEU A 246 46.01 -8.83 -25.00
C LEU A 246 45.48 -8.79 -23.56
N LEU A 247 45.38 -9.94 -22.87
CA LEU A 247 44.92 -10.02 -21.47
C LEU A 247 45.74 -9.16 -20.48
N PRO A 248 47.09 -9.16 -20.53
CA PRO A 248 47.87 -8.27 -19.68
C PRO A 248 47.77 -6.79 -20.10
N TYR A 249 47.47 -6.50 -21.38
CA TYR A 249 47.30 -5.14 -21.89
C TYR A 249 45.99 -4.50 -21.37
N SER A 250 44.87 -5.23 -21.43
CA SER A 250 43.58 -4.75 -20.91
C SER A 250 43.58 -4.62 -19.38
N ARG A 251 44.21 -5.55 -18.64
CA ARG A 251 44.43 -5.39 -17.19
C ARG A 251 45.27 -4.16 -16.85
N LYS A 252 46.33 -3.87 -17.62
CA LYS A 252 47.14 -2.65 -17.42
C LYS A 252 46.35 -1.38 -17.70
N VAL A 253 45.52 -1.37 -18.74
CA VAL A 253 44.66 -0.21 -19.06
C VAL A 253 43.62 0.04 -17.97
N VAL A 254 42.94 -1.01 -17.49
CA VAL A 254 41.98 -0.91 -16.38
C VAL A 254 42.68 -0.46 -15.09
N ARG A 255 43.86 -1.02 -14.78
CA ARG A 255 44.67 -0.65 -13.62
C ARG A 255 45.09 0.81 -13.66
N ASN A 256 45.52 1.31 -14.82
CA ASN A 256 45.93 2.70 -14.98
C ASN A 256 44.74 3.66 -14.88
N ALA A 257 43.61 3.34 -15.52
CA ALA A 257 42.38 4.13 -15.41
C ALA A 257 41.81 4.15 -13.98
N MET A 258 41.93 3.04 -13.24
CA MET A 258 41.54 2.98 -11.83
C MET A 258 42.51 3.72 -10.90
N LYS A 259 43.82 3.69 -11.18
CA LYS A 259 44.81 4.47 -10.44
C LYS A 259 44.57 5.97 -10.61
N GLU A 260 44.23 6.38 -11.82
CA GLU A 260 43.87 7.75 -12.16
C GLU A 260 42.59 8.21 -11.41
N GLU A 261 41.58 7.35 -11.29
CA GLU A 261 40.37 7.64 -10.51
C GLU A 261 40.61 7.58 -8.98
N LEU A 262 41.56 6.78 -8.50
CA LEU A 262 41.95 6.70 -7.07
C LEU A 262 42.77 7.93 -6.64
N GLU A 263 43.70 8.38 -7.47
CA GLU A 263 44.46 9.62 -7.28
C GLU A 263 43.54 10.84 -7.38
N ALA A 264 42.56 10.82 -8.29
CA ALA A 264 41.49 11.81 -8.29
C ALA A 264 40.67 11.75 -6.99
N ALA A 265 40.28 10.57 -6.51
CA ALA A 265 39.45 10.40 -5.31
C ALA A 265 40.12 10.80 -3.99
N GLN A 266 41.46 10.78 -3.89
CA GLN A 266 42.23 11.22 -2.71
C GLN A 266 42.26 12.74 -2.50
N THR A 267 41.83 13.53 -3.48
CA THR A 267 41.69 14.98 -3.30
C THR A 267 40.47 15.28 -2.41
N LYS A 268 40.57 16.22 -1.46
CA LYS A 268 39.42 16.61 -0.62
C LYS A 268 38.38 17.33 -1.49
N HIS A 269 37.36 16.60 -1.92
CA HIS A 269 36.27 17.14 -2.74
C HIS A 269 35.38 18.07 -1.93
N SER A 270 35.18 19.29 -2.41
CA SER A 270 34.09 20.15 -1.93
C SER A 270 32.80 19.79 -2.65
N VAL A 271 31.63 20.02 -2.03
CA VAL A 271 30.31 19.79 -2.67
C VAL A 271 30.17 20.57 -3.99
N LEU A 272 30.95 21.65 -4.16
CA LEU A 272 31.03 22.44 -5.39
C LEU A 272 31.72 21.71 -6.56
N ASP A 273 32.64 20.77 -6.28
CA ASP A 273 33.36 19.99 -7.31
C ASP A 273 32.44 18.95 -7.96
N LEU A 274 31.37 18.54 -7.26
CA LEU A 274 30.29 17.70 -7.78
C LEU A 274 29.54 18.35 -8.95
N PHE A 275 29.48 19.67 -8.98
CA PHE A 275 28.81 20.45 -10.04
C PHE A 275 29.76 20.89 -11.16
N ARG A 276 31.08 20.90 -10.91
CA ARG A 276 32.08 21.48 -11.81
C ARG A 276 32.61 20.51 -12.87
N THR A 277 32.51 19.20 -12.63
CA THR A 277 33.02 18.16 -13.52
C THR A 277 31.91 17.59 -14.43
N PRO A 278 31.97 17.83 -15.75
CA PRO A 278 30.89 17.42 -16.68
C PRO A 278 30.75 15.89 -16.82
N SER A 279 31.80 15.12 -16.53
CA SER A 279 31.79 13.65 -16.53
C SER A 279 31.04 13.07 -15.32
N LEU A 280 31.28 13.59 -14.11
CA LEU A 280 30.58 13.20 -12.89
C LEU A 280 29.10 13.57 -12.95
N ARG A 281 28.77 14.77 -13.48
CA ARG A 281 27.38 15.17 -13.73
C ARG A 281 26.64 14.19 -14.63
N LYS A 282 27.27 13.72 -15.72
CA LYS A 282 26.68 12.72 -16.62
C LYS A 282 26.47 11.36 -15.93
N ARG A 283 27.45 10.88 -15.15
CA ARG A 283 27.33 9.61 -14.39
C ARG A 283 26.19 9.66 -13.37
N ILE A 284 26.11 10.74 -12.58
CA ILE A 284 25.04 10.96 -11.60
C ILE A 284 23.69 11.06 -12.30
N CYS A 285 23.60 11.82 -13.40
CA CYS A 285 22.34 12.00 -14.13
C CYS A 285 21.82 10.67 -14.71
N ILE A 286 22.68 9.82 -15.27
CA ILE A 286 22.30 8.49 -15.78
C ILE A 286 21.80 7.59 -14.65
N LEU A 287 22.53 7.54 -13.52
CA LEU A 287 22.12 6.74 -12.37
C LEU A 287 20.79 7.24 -11.77
N CYS A 288 20.60 8.56 -11.69
CA CYS A 288 19.34 9.17 -11.27
C CYS A 288 18.21 8.87 -12.26
N LEU A 289 18.46 8.93 -13.57
CA LEU A 289 17.49 8.58 -14.61
C LEU A 289 17.05 7.12 -14.50
N MET A 290 17.99 6.18 -14.32
CA MET A 290 17.68 4.76 -14.12
C MET A 290 16.88 4.50 -12.84
N ARG A 291 17.21 5.20 -11.75
CA ARG A 291 16.42 5.11 -10.50
C ARG A 291 15.04 5.74 -10.65
N ALA A 292 14.94 6.87 -11.35
CA ALA A 292 13.68 7.56 -11.60
C ALA A 292 12.74 6.74 -12.50
N THR A 293 13.28 6.07 -13.53
CA THR A 293 12.48 5.14 -14.35
C THR A 293 12.04 3.94 -13.55
N GLY A 294 12.89 3.34 -12.72
CA GLY A 294 12.50 2.24 -11.81
C GLY A 294 11.40 2.63 -10.82
N LEU A 295 11.52 3.81 -10.18
CA LEU A 295 10.46 4.38 -9.34
C LEU A 295 9.17 4.64 -10.13
N GLY A 296 9.30 5.15 -11.36
CA GLY A 296 8.17 5.43 -12.24
C GLY A 296 7.39 4.18 -12.62
N VAL A 297 8.07 3.10 -13.03
CA VAL A 297 7.41 1.83 -13.39
C VAL A 297 6.75 1.18 -12.17
N ALA A 298 7.39 1.20 -11.00
CA ALA A 298 6.78 0.72 -9.76
C ALA A 298 5.57 1.60 -9.34
N GLY A 299 5.65 2.91 -9.57
CA GLY A 299 4.55 3.84 -9.36
C GLY A 299 3.35 3.55 -10.26
N ILE A 300 3.58 3.28 -11.55
CA ILE A 300 2.53 2.88 -12.50
C ILE A 300 1.87 1.57 -12.04
N ALA A 301 2.66 0.57 -11.62
CA ALA A 301 2.12 -0.67 -11.08
C ALA A 301 1.26 -0.44 -9.84
N GLY A 302 1.72 0.40 -8.90
CA GLY A 302 0.96 0.80 -7.73
C GLY A 302 -0.36 1.52 -8.08
N SER A 303 -0.33 2.40 -9.08
CA SER A 303 -1.52 3.11 -9.58
C SER A 303 -2.52 2.19 -10.29
N ALA A 304 -2.03 1.25 -11.11
CA ALA A 304 -2.88 0.23 -11.72
C ALA A 304 -3.55 -0.63 -10.64
N GLY A 305 -2.79 -1.04 -9.63
CA GLY A 305 -3.30 -1.71 -8.45
C GLY A 305 -4.40 -0.91 -7.73
N ALA A 306 -4.14 0.38 -7.48
CA ALA A 306 -5.12 1.31 -6.92
C ALA A 306 -6.43 1.37 -7.75
N ALA A 307 -6.33 1.38 -9.08
CA ALA A 307 -7.49 1.37 -9.97
C ALA A 307 -8.32 0.06 -9.88
N ILE A 308 -7.69 -1.06 -9.51
CA ILE A 308 -8.37 -2.36 -9.32
C ILE A 308 -9.02 -2.45 -7.92
N SER A 309 -8.65 -1.57 -6.97
CA SER A 309 -9.20 -1.57 -5.60
C SER A 309 -10.74 -1.61 -5.50
N PRO A 310 -11.50 -0.79 -6.26
CA PRO A 310 -12.98 -0.86 -6.22
C PRO A 310 -13.52 -2.20 -6.73
N LEU A 311 -12.85 -2.83 -7.71
CA LEU A 311 -13.26 -4.13 -8.23
C LEU A 311 -13.07 -5.24 -7.19
N PHE A 312 -11.99 -5.19 -6.40
CA PHE A 312 -11.82 -6.08 -5.26
C PHE A 312 -12.89 -5.86 -4.19
N MET A 313 -13.37 -4.62 -4.02
CA MET A 313 -14.42 -4.31 -3.07
C MET A 313 -15.78 -4.90 -3.47
N ILE A 314 -16.06 -5.10 -4.77
CA ILE A 314 -17.30 -5.77 -5.22
C ILE A 314 -17.46 -7.17 -4.59
N PHE A 315 -16.36 -7.85 -4.28
CA PHE A 315 -16.42 -9.15 -3.59
C PHE A 315 -17.02 -9.09 -2.18
N THR A 316 -17.11 -7.91 -1.55
CA THR A 316 -17.81 -7.72 -0.27
C THR A 316 -19.31 -7.92 -0.35
N ILE A 317 -19.89 -7.89 -1.55
CA ILE A 317 -21.31 -8.21 -1.79
C ILE A 317 -21.57 -9.71 -1.54
N TYR A 318 -20.57 -10.57 -1.77
CA TYR A 318 -20.71 -12.02 -1.58
C TYR A 318 -20.38 -12.44 -0.15
N SER A 319 -19.29 -11.90 0.42
CA SER A 319 -19.00 -12.08 1.84
C SER A 319 -18.10 -10.97 2.38
N ALA A 320 -18.32 -10.59 3.64
CA ALA A 320 -17.53 -9.55 4.31
C ALA A 320 -16.04 -9.93 4.49
N SER A 321 -15.72 -11.24 4.54
CA SER A 321 -14.37 -11.74 4.82
C SER A 321 -13.49 -11.93 3.58
N LEU A 322 -14.09 -12.02 2.38
CA LEU A 322 -13.37 -12.32 1.13
C LEU A 322 -12.20 -11.38 0.82
N PRO A 323 -12.33 -10.04 0.91
CA PRO A 323 -11.21 -9.15 0.59
C PRO A 323 -10.01 -9.40 1.51
N TRP A 324 -10.24 -9.55 2.81
CA TRP A 324 -9.18 -9.82 3.78
C TRP A 324 -8.44 -11.13 3.50
N ILE A 325 -9.16 -12.18 3.06
CA ILE A 325 -8.55 -13.45 2.66
C ILE A 325 -7.68 -13.26 1.41
N ILE A 326 -8.17 -12.55 0.39
CA ILE A 326 -7.42 -12.27 -0.84
C ILE A 326 -6.12 -11.50 -0.51
N TYR A 327 -6.22 -10.48 0.35
CA TYR A 327 -5.07 -9.71 0.82
C TYR A 327 -4.14 -10.50 1.75
N GLY A 328 -4.61 -11.54 2.43
CA GLY A 328 -3.78 -12.43 3.25
C GLY A 328 -3.02 -13.47 2.43
N VAL A 329 -3.66 -14.09 1.43
CA VAL A 329 -3.07 -15.16 0.61
C VAL A 329 -2.00 -14.63 -0.35
N PHE A 330 -2.22 -13.46 -0.95
CA PHE A 330 -1.32 -12.94 -1.97
C PHE A 330 0.11 -12.66 -1.43
N PRO A 331 0.31 -11.97 -0.29
CA PRO A 331 1.64 -11.76 0.27
C PRO A 331 2.33 -13.04 0.72
N ILE A 332 1.59 -14.11 1.07
CA ILE A 332 2.17 -15.44 1.36
C ILE A 332 2.79 -16.01 0.08
N ILE A 333 2.04 -16.03 -1.02
CA ILE A 333 2.53 -16.48 -2.33
C ILE A 333 3.75 -15.65 -2.72
N THR A 334 3.65 -14.33 -2.53
CA THR A 334 4.75 -13.42 -2.81
C THR A 334 5.98 -13.71 -1.95
N GLY A 335 5.81 -13.97 -0.66
CA GLY A 335 6.89 -14.30 0.28
C GLY A 335 7.59 -15.61 -0.10
N LEU A 336 6.83 -16.63 -0.48
CA LEU A 336 7.38 -17.91 -0.95
C LEU A 336 8.24 -17.74 -2.20
N ILE A 337 7.77 -16.96 -3.17
CA ILE A 337 8.53 -16.67 -4.38
C ILE A 337 9.73 -15.76 -4.07
N ALA A 338 9.60 -14.85 -3.10
CA ALA A 338 10.70 -14.00 -2.66
C ALA A 338 11.86 -14.82 -2.05
N LEU A 339 11.61 -16.00 -1.47
CA LEU A 339 12.68 -16.88 -1.01
C LEU A 339 13.59 -17.37 -2.15
N LEU A 340 13.07 -17.47 -3.38
CA LEU A 340 13.84 -17.83 -4.58
C LEU A 340 14.75 -16.69 -5.09
N LEU A 341 14.60 -15.47 -4.54
CA LEU A 341 15.49 -14.36 -4.90
C LEU A 341 16.91 -14.65 -4.42
N PRO A 342 17.96 -14.41 -5.23
CA PRO A 342 19.33 -14.50 -4.76
C PRO A 342 19.57 -13.47 -3.64
N GLU A 343 20.16 -13.92 -2.54
CA GLU A 343 20.51 -13.04 -1.41
C GLU A 343 21.63 -12.08 -1.82
N THR A 344 21.45 -10.79 -1.56
CA THR A 344 22.44 -9.75 -1.86
C THR A 344 23.40 -9.49 -0.69
N LYS A 345 23.08 -9.98 0.51
CA LYS A 345 23.72 -9.64 1.78
C LYS A 345 25.21 -10.02 1.90
N ASN A 346 25.73 -10.88 1.04
CA ASN A 346 27.13 -11.31 1.09
C ASN A 346 27.85 -11.20 -0.26
N GLN A 347 27.25 -10.53 -1.25
CA GLN A 347 28.02 -10.15 -2.43
C GLN A 347 28.85 -8.93 -2.03
N PRO A 348 30.19 -9.00 -2.08
CA PRO A 348 30.98 -7.80 -1.90
C PRO A 348 30.47 -6.79 -2.93
N LEU A 349 30.10 -5.59 -2.48
CA LEU A 349 30.28 -4.47 -3.36
C LEU A 349 31.78 -4.51 -3.70
N PRO A 350 32.17 -4.47 -5.00
CA PRO A 350 33.57 -4.41 -5.34
C PRO A 350 34.12 -3.06 -4.85
N ASP A 351 34.50 -3.02 -3.58
CA ASP A 351 34.98 -1.86 -2.84
C ASP A 351 36.53 -1.80 -2.91
N SER A 352 37.17 -2.88 -3.37
CA SER A 352 38.63 -3.00 -3.54
C SER A 352 39.00 -3.55 -4.92
N ILE A 353 40.06 -2.98 -5.49
CA ILE A 353 40.69 -3.36 -6.77
C ILE A 353 41.03 -4.86 -6.82
N GLN A 354 41.32 -5.46 -5.66
CA GLN A 354 41.76 -6.85 -5.53
C GLN A 354 40.62 -7.87 -5.65
N ASP A 355 39.37 -7.49 -5.38
CA ASP A 355 38.22 -8.41 -5.48
C ASP A 355 37.78 -8.61 -6.94
N VAL A 356 38.08 -7.63 -7.82
CA VAL A 356 37.86 -7.74 -9.27
C VAL A 356 39.01 -8.47 -9.97
N GLU A 357 40.20 -8.56 -9.34
CA GLU A 357 41.39 -9.19 -9.94
C GLU A 357 41.46 -10.71 -9.69
N ASN A 358 40.64 -11.24 -8.75
CA ASN A 358 40.62 -12.63 -8.31
C ASN A 358 39.38 -13.46 -8.72
N GLU A 359 38.42 -12.87 -9.45
CA GLU A 359 37.41 -13.58 -10.27
C GLU A 359 37.85 -13.63 -11.74
#